data_AF-A0AAU8RYK5-F1
#
_entry.id   AF-A0AAU8RYK5-F1
#
_cell.length_a   1.000
_cell.length_b   1.000
_cell.length_c   1.000
_cell.angle_alpha   90.00
_cell.angle_beta   90.00
_cell.angle_gamma   90.00
#
_symmetry.space_group_name_H-M   'P 1'
#
loop_
_entity.id
_entity.type
_entity.pdbx_description
1 polymer ?
#
loop_
_entity_poly.entity_id
_entity_poly.type
_entity_poly.pdbx_seq_one_letter_code
_entity_poly.pdbx_strand_id
1 'polypeptide(L)'
;MKTQLIPILLAIIAGAVLPFQAVLNIQLGKTVQQPVFAAFASFVLGAIGLFIYLIIIKFDFSTIILTRNASPVVWLAGILGAFYVAAVIILAPKLGTALTFGLVVAGQMTISLILDHHGLLGLPVKQINWQRILGIIMLLLGVIIIRKY
;
A
#
# COMPACT_ATOMS: atom_id res chain seq x y z
N MET A 1 18.16 -19.56 1.64
CA MET A 1 18.15 -18.41 2.60
C MET A 1 18.75 -17.12 2.01
N LYS A 2 19.96 -17.12 1.42
CA LYS A 2 20.55 -15.90 0.80
C LYS A 2 19.67 -15.26 -0.30
N THR A 3 18.94 -16.07 -1.08
CA THR A 3 18.07 -15.62 -2.18
C THR A 3 16.87 -14.78 -1.75
N GLN A 4 16.44 -14.88 -0.48
CA GLN A 4 15.29 -14.12 0.04
C GLN A 4 15.69 -12.83 0.74
N LEU A 5 16.98 -12.65 1.07
CA LEU A 5 17.44 -11.48 1.82
C LEU A 5 17.21 -10.18 1.04
N ILE A 6 17.51 -10.18 -0.26
CA ILE A 6 17.32 -8.99 -1.11
C ILE A 6 15.84 -8.59 -1.20
N PRO A 7 14.89 -9.49 -1.53
CA PRO A 7 13.46 -9.18 -1.49
C PRO A 7 12.96 -8.66 -0.13
N ILE A 8 13.44 -9.24 0.98
CA ILE A 8 13.06 -8.82 2.33
C ILE A 8 13.51 -7.37 2.59
N LEU A 9 14.77 -7.05 2.27
CA LEU A 9 15.31 -5.70 2.43
C LEU A 9 14.55 -4.69 1.56
N LEU A 10 14.24 -5.05 0.31
CA LEU A 10 13.45 -4.20 -0.58
C LEU A 10 12.04 -3.96 -0.02
N ALA A 11 11.39 -4.98 0.54
CA ALA A 11 10.07 -4.83 1.17
C ALA A 11 10.11 -3.91 2.40
N ILE A 12 11.15 -4.02 3.23
CA ILE A 12 11.37 -3.14 4.39
C ILE A 12 11.56 -1.69 3.92
N ILE A 13 12.41 -1.46 2.92
CA ILE A 13 12.67 -0.13 2.38
C ILE A 13 11.38 0.44 1.77
N ALA A 14 10.66 -0.34 0.97
CA ALA A 14 9.40 0.08 0.38
C ALA A 14 8.38 0.51 1.44
N GLY A 15 8.24 -0.24 2.53
CA GLY A 15 7.38 0.12 3.65
C GLY A 15 7.86 1.38 4.40
N ALA A 16 9.16 1.52 4.61
CA ALA A 16 9.77 2.64 5.34
C ALA A 16 9.62 3.99 4.60
N VAL A 17 9.48 3.98 3.28
CA VAL A 17 9.26 5.20 2.47
C VAL A 17 7.83 5.75 2.65
N LEU A 18 6.85 4.92 3.04
CA LEU A 18 5.44 5.37 3.10
C LEU A 18 5.18 6.48 4.13
N PRO A 19 5.73 6.44 5.36
CA PRO A 19 5.65 7.58 6.28
C PRO A 19 6.26 8.86 5.71
N PHE A 20 7.39 8.76 5.01
CA PHE A 20 8.02 9.90 4.37
C PHE A 20 7.13 10.50 3.27
N GLN A 21 6.56 9.65 2.41
CA GLN A 21 5.58 10.06 1.40
C GLN A 21 4.36 10.75 2.03
N ALA A 22 3.85 10.20 3.13
CA ALA A 22 2.71 10.80 3.85
C ALA A 22 3.03 12.22 4.32
N VAL A 23 4.21 12.44 4.91
CA VAL A 23 4.64 13.78 5.36
C VAL A 23 4.70 14.77 4.20
N LEU A 24 5.30 14.39 3.06
CA LEU A 24 5.36 15.25 1.87
C LEU A 24 3.97 15.63 1.37
N ASN A 25 3.06 14.65 1.29
CA ASN A 25 1.70 14.90 0.82
C ASN A 25 0.86 15.71 1.81
N ILE A 26 1.08 15.54 3.12
CA ILE A 26 0.45 16.37 4.15
C ILE A 26 0.94 17.83 4.02
N GLN A 27 2.23 18.04 3.78
CA GLN A 27 2.77 19.39 3.55
C GLN A 27 2.12 20.03 2.32
N LEU A 28 2.07 19.32 1.18
CA LEU A 28 1.39 19.80 -0.02
C LEU A 28 -0.08 20.11 0.26
N GLY A 29 -0.78 19.20 0.96
CA GLY A 29 -2.19 19.36 1.32
C GLY A 29 -2.46 20.56 2.22
N LYS A 30 -1.53 20.89 3.12
CA LYS A 30 -1.59 22.11 3.95
C LYS A 30 -1.35 23.36 3.10
N THR A 31 -0.35 23.34 2.22
CA THR A 31 -0.03 24.49 1.34
C THR A 31 -1.21 24.87 0.44
N VAL A 32 -1.89 23.88 -0.14
CA VAL A 32 -3.04 24.09 -1.03
C VAL A 32 -4.39 24.08 -0.31
N GLN A 33 -4.38 23.89 1.03
CA GLN A 33 -5.56 23.73 1.88
C GLN A 33 -6.56 22.66 1.41
N GLN A 34 -6.10 21.67 0.65
CA GLN A 34 -6.93 20.61 0.06
C GLN A 34 -6.19 19.25 0.10
N PRO A 35 -6.46 18.37 1.07
CA PRO A 35 -5.73 17.10 1.23
C PRO A 35 -5.98 16.10 0.09
N VAL A 36 -7.18 16.12 -0.50
CA VAL A 36 -7.53 15.25 -1.64
C VAL A 36 -6.77 15.67 -2.89
N PHE A 37 -6.58 16.98 -3.11
CA PHE A 37 -5.76 17.47 -4.20
C PHE A 37 -4.30 17.04 -4.06
N ALA A 38 -3.75 17.04 -2.85
CA ALA A 38 -2.39 16.53 -2.63
C ALA A 38 -2.25 15.05 -2.97
N ALA A 39 -3.25 14.22 -2.64
CA ALA A 39 -3.28 12.82 -3.07
C ALA A 39 -3.30 12.70 -4.61
N PHE A 40 -4.15 13.47 -5.28
CA PHE A 40 -4.25 13.51 -6.73
C PHE A 40 -2.92 13.90 -7.40
N ALA A 41 -2.32 15.02 -6.97
CA ALA A 41 -1.04 15.50 -7.49
C ALA A 41 0.09 14.48 -7.29
N SER A 42 0.12 13.83 -6.13
CA SER A 42 1.09 12.77 -5.82
C SER A 42 0.91 11.56 -6.75
N PHE A 43 -0.34 11.17 -7.05
CA PHE A 43 -0.65 10.11 -8.01
C PHE A 43 -0.24 10.47 -9.45
N VAL A 44 -0.48 11.71 -9.87
CA VAL A 44 -0.05 12.19 -11.20
C VAL A 44 1.47 12.14 -11.33
N LEU A 45 2.21 12.65 -10.34
CA LEU A 45 3.67 12.60 -10.32
C LEU A 45 4.20 11.15 -10.27
N GLY A 46 3.56 10.29 -9.47
CA GLY A 46 3.86 8.87 -9.42
C GLY A 46 3.64 8.16 -10.77
N ALA A 47 2.54 8.48 -11.46
CA ALA A 47 2.25 7.94 -12.79
C ALA A 47 3.28 8.40 -13.83
N ILE A 48 3.70 9.67 -13.80
CA ILE A 48 4.79 10.19 -14.64
C ILE A 48 6.10 9.43 -14.34
N GLY A 49 6.43 9.24 -13.07
CA GLY A 49 7.62 8.49 -12.66
C GLY A 49 7.60 7.03 -13.16
N LEU A 50 6.46 6.35 -13.04
CA LEU A 50 6.28 5.00 -13.58
C LEU A 50 6.37 4.99 -15.11
N PHE A 51 5.82 5.98 -15.80
CA PHE A 51 5.91 6.08 -17.24
C PHE A 51 7.36 6.27 -17.71
N ILE A 52 8.13 7.13 -17.05
CA ILE A 52 9.57 7.28 -17.30
C ILE A 52 10.31 5.96 -17.04
N TYR A 53 9.97 5.27 -15.97
CA TYR A 53 10.56 3.96 -15.66
C TYR A 53 10.29 2.93 -16.76
N LEU A 54 9.06 2.87 -17.31
CA LEU A 54 8.72 2.02 -18.46
C LEU A 54 9.60 2.32 -19.68
N ILE A 55 9.91 3.58 -19.95
CA ILE A 55 10.82 3.98 -21.04
C ILE A 55 12.24 3.49 -20.76
N ILE A 56 12.75 3.68 -19.53
CA ILE A 56 14.11 3.27 -19.14
C ILE A 56 14.31 1.76 -19.31
N ILE A 57 13.32 0.96 -18.90
CA ILE A 57 13.39 -0.50 -19.04
C ILE A 57 13.05 -1.00 -20.46
N LYS A 58 12.83 -0.09 -21.42
CA LYS A 58 12.44 -0.40 -22.80
C LYS A 58 11.21 -1.28 -22.89
N PHE A 59 10.18 -0.93 -22.12
CA PHE A 59 8.91 -1.65 -22.11
C PHE A 59 8.28 -1.72 -23.51
N ASP A 60 7.79 -2.89 -23.91
CA ASP A 60 7.09 -3.08 -25.17
C ASP A 60 5.62 -2.63 -25.04
N PHE A 61 5.33 -1.41 -25.50
CA PHE A 61 4.00 -0.81 -25.48
C PHE A 61 2.97 -1.56 -26.34
N SER A 62 3.39 -2.43 -27.27
CA SER A 62 2.44 -3.24 -28.04
C SER A 62 1.67 -4.23 -27.14
N THR A 63 2.27 -4.63 -26.02
CA THR A 63 1.66 -5.55 -25.05
C THR A 63 0.47 -4.95 -24.30
N ILE A 64 0.27 -3.63 -24.33
CA ILE A 64 -0.87 -2.96 -23.67
C ILE A 64 -2.21 -3.49 -24.19
N ILE A 65 -2.27 -3.94 -25.45
CA ILE A 65 -3.49 -4.53 -26.02
C ILE A 65 -3.96 -5.76 -25.24
N LEU A 66 -3.05 -6.47 -24.56
CA LEU A 66 -3.38 -7.64 -23.74
C LEU A 66 -4.21 -7.28 -22.50
N THR A 67 -4.19 -6.03 -22.06
CA THR A 67 -5.00 -5.57 -20.92
C THR A 67 -6.50 -5.70 -21.17
N ARG A 68 -6.94 -5.79 -22.43
CA ARG A 68 -8.33 -6.07 -22.81
C ARG A 68 -8.82 -7.44 -22.32
N ASN A 69 -7.89 -8.38 -22.09
CA ASN A 69 -8.20 -9.72 -21.60
C ASN A 69 -8.20 -9.79 -20.07
N ALA A 70 -7.79 -8.73 -19.38
CA ALA A 70 -7.76 -8.70 -17.93
C ALA A 70 -9.18 -8.53 -17.36
N SER A 71 -9.45 -9.14 -16.20
CA SER A 71 -10.70 -8.94 -15.48
C SER A 71 -10.90 -7.45 -15.17
N PRO A 72 -12.09 -6.86 -15.41
CA PRO A 72 -12.34 -5.44 -15.11
C PRO A 72 -12.05 -5.06 -13.65
N VAL A 73 -12.12 -6.02 -12.72
CA VAL A 73 -11.85 -5.83 -11.30
C VAL A 73 -10.42 -5.36 -11.02
N VAL A 74 -9.44 -5.73 -11.86
CA VAL A 74 -8.03 -5.36 -11.64
C VAL A 74 -7.82 -3.85 -11.68
N TRP A 75 -8.64 -3.12 -12.43
CA TRP A 75 -8.56 -1.67 -12.56
C TRP A 75 -8.98 -0.93 -11.28
N LEU A 76 -9.70 -1.60 -10.36
CA LEU A 76 -9.98 -1.05 -9.04
C LEU A 76 -8.72 -0.84 -8.21
N ALA A 77 -7.60 -1.51 -8.53
CA ALA A 77 -6.33 -1.33 -7.83
C ALA A 77 -5.87 0.14 -7.80
N GLY A 78 -6.07 0.89 -8.89
CA GLY A 78 -5.74 2.31 -8.94
C GLY A 78 -6.59 3.15 -7.98
N ILE A 79 -7.90 2.87 -7.93
CA ILE A 79 -8.84 3.54 -7.02
C ILE A 79 -8.51 3.21 -5.55
N LEU A 80 -8.21 1.95 -5.25
CA LEU A 80 -7.84 1.50 -3.90
C LEU A 80 -6.53 2.17 -3.43
N GLY A 81 -5.55 2.33 -4.33
CA GLY A 81 -4.32 3.06 -4.04
C GLY A 81 -4.58 4.55 -3.77
N ALA A 82 -5.43 5.19 -4.59
CA ALA A 82 -5.79 6.60 -4.41
C ALA A 82 -6.52 6.82 -3.07
N PHE A 83 -7.46 5.94 -2.73
CA PHE A 83 -8.11 5.92 -1.44
C PHE A 83 -7.11 5.79 -0.29
N TYR A 84 -6.16 4.85 -0.39
CA TYR A 84 -5.14 4.64 0.63
C TYR A 84 -4.32 5.92 0.89
N VAL A 85 -3.79 6.56 -0.15
CA VAL A 85 -2.98 7.77 0.00
C VAL A 85 -3.81 8.93 0.56
N ALA A 86 -5.03 9.14 0.06
CA ALA A 86 -5.93 10.17 0.58
C ALA A 86 -6.27 9.94 2.06
N ALA A 87 -6.58 8.70 2.43
CA ALA A 87 -6.86 8.32 3.81
C ALA A 87 -5.66 8.60 4.72
N VAL A 88 -4.44 8.24 4.32
CA VAL A 88 -3.24 8.51 5.12
C VAL A 88 -3.00 10.01 5.30
N ILE A 89 -3.18 10.83 4.26
CA ILE A 89 -3.02 12.30 4.35
C ILE A 89 -4.03 12.90 5.35
N ILE A 90 -5.26 12.38 5.37
CA ILE A 90 -6.34 12.87 6.25
C ILE A 90 -6.19 12.35 7.68
N LEU A 91 -5.76 11.09 7.85
CA LEU A 91 -5.73 10.39 9.14
C LEU A 91 -4.45 10.64 9.92
N ALA A 92 -3.28 10.69 9.26
CA ALA A 92 -2.00 10.83 9.95
C ALA A 92 -1.88 12.11 10.80
N PRO A 93 -2.39 13.29 10.38
CA PRO A 93 -2.43 14.48 11.24
C PRO A 93 -3.37 14.34 12.45
N LYS A 94 -4.38 13.47 12.39
CA LYS A 94 -5.39 13.29 13.45
C LYS A 94 -5.01 12.21 14.45
N LEU A 95 -4.42 11.13 13.97
CA LEU A 95 -4.09 9.92 14.75
C LEU A 95 -2.61 9.84 15.11
N GLY A 96 -1.76 10.62 14.45
CA GLY A 96 -0.32 10.44 14.46
C GLY A 96 0.14 9.38 13.45
N THR A 97 1.36 9.54 12.95
CA THR A 97 1.94 8.68 11.90
C THR A 97 2.03 7.22 12.35
N ALA A 98 2.58 6.95 13.54
CA ALA A 98 2.82 5.60 14.03
C ALA A 98 1.51 4.79 14.17
N LEU A 99 0.49 5.39 14.77
CA LEU A 99 -0.84 4.76 14.90
C LEU A 99 -1.51 4.55 13.54
N THR A 100 -1.43 5.54 12.64
CA THR A 100 -2.04 5.44 11.30
C THR A 100 -1.47 4.27 10.51
N PHE A 101 -0.14 4.18 10.42
CA PHE A 101 0.51 3.09 9.69
C PHE A 101 0.36 1.74 10.40
N GLY A 102 0.34 1.73 11.73
CA GLY A 102 0.02 0.55 12.51
C GLY A 102 -1.34 -0.06 12.15
N LEU A 103 -2.39 0.78 12.15
CA LEU A 103 -3.75 0.35 11.78
C LEU A 103 -3.86 -0.08 10.31
N VAL A 104 -3.17 0.62 9.41
CA VAL A 104 -3.06 0.23 8.00
C VAL A 104 -2.49 -1.18 7.87
N VAL A 105 -1.35 -1.45 8.51
CA VAL A 105 -0.70 -2.77 8.42
C VAL A 105 -1.61 -3.85 9.01
N ALA A 106 -2.26 -3.59 10.14
CA ALA A 106 -3.21 -4.53 10.72
C ALA A 106 -4.39 -4.84 9.78
N GLY A 107 -4.96 -3.82 9.14
CA GLY A 107 -6.02 -3.98 8.14
C GLY A 107 -5.56 -4.77 6.92
N GLN A 108 -4.35 -4.49 6.41
CA GLN A 108 -3.73 -5.21 5.29
C GLN A 108 -3.55 -6.69 5.61
N MET A 109 -3.07 -7.04 6.81
CA MET A 109 -2.90 -8.44 7.21
C MET A 109 -4.25 -9.16 7.36
N THR A 110 -5.26 -8.47 7.90
CA THR A 110 -6.60 -9.02 8.07
C THR A 110 -7.23 -9.35 6.70
N ILE A 111 -7.18 -8.41 5.76
CA ILE A 111 -7.67 -8.63 4.39
C ILE A 111 -6.83 -9.69 3.67
N SER A 112 -5.51 -9.73 3.87
CA SER A 112 -4.65 -10.76 3.28
C SER A 112 -5.05 -12.18 3.71
N LEU A 113 -5.46 -12.39 4.96
CA LEU A 113 -5.99 -13.69 5.39
C LEU A 113 -7.26 -14.08 4.64
N ILE A 114 -8.19 -13.14 4.48
CA ILE A 114 -9.46 -13.38 3.78
C ILE A 114 -9.18 -13.72 2.30
N LEU A 115 -8.33 -12.95 1.64
CA LEU A 115 -7.93 -13.17 0.25
C LEU A 115 -7.25 -14.53 0.05
N ASP A 116 -6.29 -14.86 0.91
CA ASP A 116 -5.54 -16.12 0.87
C ASP A 116 -6.43 -17.33 1.16
N HIS A 117 -7.35 -17.21 2.14
CA HIS A 117 -8.20 -18.32 2.57
C HIS A 117 -9.24 -18.71 1.52
N HIS A 118 -9.84 -17.72 0.87
CA HIS A 118 -10.85 -17.94 -0.15
C HIS A 118 -10.28 -18.05 -1.56
N GLY A 119 -8.96 -17.92 -1.73
CA GLY A 119 -8.31 -17.95 -3.05
C GLY A 119 -8.83 -16.86 -3.99
N LEU A 120 -9.24 -15.72 -3.43
CA LEU A 120 -9.88 -14.65 -4.20
C LEU A 120 -8.91 -14.12 -5.26
N LEU A 121 -9.45 -13.73 -6.43
CA LEU A 121 -8.68 -13.19 -7.56
C LEU A 121 -7.61 -14.15 -8.11
N GLY A 122 -7.82 -15.47 -7.97
CA GLY A 122 -6.90 -16.49 -8.49
C GLY A 122 -5.66 -16.72 -7.62
N LEU A 123 -5.68 -16.24 -6.37
CA LEU A 123 -4.62 -16.51 -5.41
C LEU A 123 -4.61 -18.00 -5.02
N PRO A 124 -3.42 -18.60 -4.82
CA PRO A 124 -3.33 -19.95 -4.31
C PRO A 124 -3.96 -20.01 -2.91
N VAL A 125 -4.95 -20.89 -2.75
CA VAL A 125 -5.65 -21.08 -1.47
C VAL A 125 -4.65 -21.52 -0.42
N LYS A 126 -4.50 -20.71 0.65
CA LYS A 126 -3.71 -21.06 1.82
C LYS A 126 -4.64 -21.29 2.99
N GLN A 127 -4.48 -22.42 3.66
CA GLN A 127 -5.22 -22.67 4.89
C GLN A 127 -4.85 -21.62 5.94
N ILE A 128 -5.86 -21.11 6.64
CA ILE A 128 -5.64 -20.25 7.80
C ILE A 128 -4.98 -21.11 8.86
N ASN A 129 -3.78 -20.71 9.27
CA ASN A 129 -3.06 -21.34 10.35
C ASN A 129 -3.07 -20.43 11.59
N TRP A 130 -3.18 -21.01 12.78
CA TRP A 130 -3.30 -20.28 14.04
C TRP A 130 -2.12 -19.33 14.28
N GLN A 131 -0.91 -19.68 13.82
CA GLN A 131 0.27 -18.82 13.92
C GLN A 131 0.12 -17.50 13.14
N ARG A 132 -0.59 -17.50 12.00
CA ARG A 132 -0.85 -16.25 11.26
C ARG A 132 -1.85 -15.37 12.00
N ILE A 133 -2.89 -15.96 12.58
CA ILE A 133 -3.85 -15.25 13.43
C ILE A 133 -3.13 -14.62 14.62
N LEU A 134 -2.29 -15.40 15.31
CA LEU A 134 -1.49 -14.93 16.43
C LEU A 134 -0.58 -13.75 16.03
N GLY A 135 0.08 -13.82 14.88
CA GLY A 135 0.91 -12.73 14.37
C GLY A 135 0.13 -11.43 14.15
N ILE A 136 -1.10 -11.50 13.64
CA ILE A 136 -1.96 -10.32 13.46
C ILE A 136 -2.40 -9.75 14.81
N ILE A 137 -2.75 -10.61 15.77
CA ILE A 137 -3.06 -10.18 17.14
C ILE A 137 -1.87 -9.47 17.75
N MET A 138 -0.65 -9.98 17.59
CA MET A 138 0.56 -9.34 18.10
C MET A 138 0.82 -7.97 17.42
N LEU A 139 0.59 -7.85 16.11
CA LEU A 139 0.66 -6.56 15.43
C LEU A 139 -0.35 -5.56 16.01
N LEU A 140 -1.62 -5.97 16.17
CA LEU A 140 -2.67 -5.15 16.77
C LEU A 140 -2.33 -4.70 18.19
N LEU A 141 -1.80 -5.61 19.03
CA LEU A 141 -1.33 -5.28 20.37
C LEU A 141 -0.18 -4.28 20.33
N GLY A 142 0.79 -4.45 19.42
CA GLY A 142 1.87 -3.49 19.20
C GLY A 142 1.34 -2.10 18.85
N VAL A 143 0.34 -2.01 17.98
CA VAL A 143 -0.32 -0.74 17.62
C VAL A 143 -1.03 -0.11 18.82
N ILE A 144 -1.69 -0.91 19.67
CA ILE A 144 -2.35 -0.43 20.89
C ILE A 144 -1.33 0.13 21.89
N ILE A 145 -0.17 -0.50 22.02
CA ILE A 145 0.90 -0.03 22.90
C ILE A 145 1.46 1.29 22.36
N ILE A 146 1.79 1.37 21.06
CA ILE A 146 2.25 2.60 20.39
C ILE A 146 1.22 3.72 20.48
N ARG A 147 -0.07 3.41 20.52
CA ARG A 147 -1.11 4.42 20.72
C ARG A 147 -1.10 4.99 22.14
N LYS A 148 -0.78 4.15 23.13
CA LYS A 148 -0.90 4.48 24.55
C LYS A 148 0.28 5.32 25.06
N TYR A 149 1.45 5.20 24.43
CA TYR A 149 2.70 5.84 24.83
C TYR A 149 3.31 6.61 23.66
#